data_AF-A0A7V9AF16-F1
#
_entry.id   AF-A0A7V9AF16-F1
#
_cell.length_a   1.000
_cell.length_b   1.000
_cell.length_c   1.000
_cell.angle_alpha   90.00
_cell.angle_beta   90.00
_cell.angle_gamma   90.00
#
_symmetry.space_group_name_H-M   'P 1'
#
loop_
_entity.id
_entity.type
_entity.pdbx_description
1 polymer ?
#
loop_
_entity_poly.entity_id
_entity_poly.type
_entity_poly.pdbx_seq_one_letter_code
_entity_poly.pdbx_strand_id
1 'polypeptide(L)'
;MATHPRFHLHFTPTSASWLNMVERFFRDLTTKRLRRGVFHSVPELVAALQDYLAQHNQAPAPFILTAQATDILMKVKRARKKLPARKKVQ
;
A
#
# COMPACT_ATOMS: atom_id res chain seq x y z
N MET A 1 -22.21 -4.09 -5.65
CA MET A 1 -21.32 -3.20 -6.43
C MET A 1 -22.07 -2.40 -7.50
N ALA A 2 -23.25 -2.83 -7.96
CA ALA A 2 -24.09 -2.07 -8.89
C ALA A 2 -24.61 -0.71 -8.33
N THR A 3 -24.51 -0.48 -7.02
CA THR A 3 -25.08 0.70 -6.36
C THR A 3 -24.18 1.95 -6.41
N HIS A 4 -22.87 1.81 -6.64
CA HIS A 4 -21.93 2.93 -6.70
C HIS A 4 -20.96 2.82 -7.88
N PRO A 5 -21.39 3.23 -9.09
CA PRO A 5 -20.64 3.02 -10.33
C PRO A 5 -19.31 3.80 -10.39
N ARG A 6 -19.08 4.75 -9.48
CA ARG A 6 -17.84 5.54 -9.38
C ARG A 6 -16.69 4.78 -8.72
N PHE A 7 -16.95 3.67 -8.03
CA PHE A 7 -15.91 2.91 -7.33
C PHE A 7 -15.59 1.61 -8.07
N HIS A 8 -14.36 1.52 -8.56
CA HIS A 8 -13.80 0.29 -9.13
C HIS A 8 -12.87 -0.35 -8.11
N LEU A 9 -13.24 -1.52 -7.58
CA LEU A 9 -12.37 -2.27 -6.68
C LEU A 9 -11.29 -2.97 -7.50
N HIS A 10 -10.04 -2.57 -7.29
CA HIS A 10 -8.87 -3.25 -7.83
C HIS A 10 -8.31 -4.20 -6.79
N PHE A 11 -8.36 -5.50 -7.06
CA PHE A 11 -7.68 -6.49 -6.22
C PHE A 11 -6.19 -6.48 -6.54
N THR A 12 -5.36 -6.38 -5.50
CA THR A 12 -3.90 -6.47 -5.61
C THR A 12 -3.51 -7.85 -6.15
N PRO A 13 -2.86 -7.96 -7.32
CA PRO A 13 -2.21 -9.20 -7.70
C PRO A 13 -1.04 -9.49 -6.75
N THR A 14 -0.64 -10.76 -6.65
CA THR A 14 0.48 -11.22 -5.80
C THR A 14 1.81 -10.49 -6.07
N SER A 15 1.94 -9.78 -7.19
CA SER A 15 3.11 -9.00 -7.59
C SER A 15 2.93 -7.48 -7.48
N ALA A 16 1.93 -6.99 -6.75
CA ALA A 16 1.60 -5.57 -6.63
C ALA A 16 2.68 -4.76 -5.90
N SER A 17 3.61 -4.17 -6.67
CA SER A 17 4.67 -3.30 -6.14
C SER A 17 4.15 -2.01 -5.51
N TRP A 18 2.91 -1.58 -5.79
CA TRP A 18 2.30 -0.40 -5.17
C TRP A 18 1.97 -0.61 -3.69
N LEU A 19 1.78 -1.87 -3.26
CA LEU A 19 1.59 -2.21 -1.85
C LEU A 19 2.82 -1.85 -1.02
N ASN A 20 4.02 -1.83 -1.63
CA ASN A 20 5.25 -1.41 -0.96
C ASN A 20 5.15 0.01 -0.36
N MET A 21 4.40 0.93 -0.97
CA MET A 21 4.22 2.27 -0.41
C MET A 21 3.38 2.24 0.87
N VAL A 22 2.26 1.51 0.83
CA VAL A 22 1.37 1.35 1.99
C VAL A 22 2.06 0.55 3.10
N GLU A 23 2.76 -0.53 2.76
CA GLU A 23 3.58 -1.33 3.68
C GLU A 23 4.67 -0.49 4.34
N ARG A 24 5.37 0.36 3.58
CA ARG A 24 6.43 1.22 4.11
C ARG A 24 5.88 2.31 5.02
N PHE A 25 4.72 2.88 4.69
CA PHE A 25 4.01 3.79 5.59
C PHE A 25 3.69 3.12 6.93
N PHE A 26 3.07 1.92 6.93
CA PHE A 26 2.73 1.23 8.17
C PHE A 26 3.96 0.77 8.96
N ARG A 27 5.05 0.40 8.28
CA ARG A 27 6.34 0.11 8.91
C ARG A 27 6.89 1.33 9.65
N ASP A 28 6.87 2.50 9.00
CA ASP A 28 7.36 3.74 9.58
C ASP A 28 6.50 4.21 10.75
N LEU A 29 5.17 4.14 10.62
CA LEU A 29 4.24 4.43 11.71
C LEU A 29 4.52 3.53 12.93
N THR A 30 4.68 2.23 12.69
CA THR A 30 4.95 1.25 13.75
C THR A 30 6.27 1.54 14.46
N THR A 31 7.34 1.76 13.71
CA THR A 31 8.70 1.92 14.25
C THR A 31 8.95 3.28 14.88
N LYS A 32 8.38 4.35 14.30
CA LYS A 32 8.63 5.74 14.73
C LYS A 32 7.64 6.21 15.78
N ARG A 33 6.38 5.75 15.76
CA ARG A 33 5.33 6.20 16.70
C ARG A 33 4.91 5.10 17.68
N LEU A 34 4.49 3.95 17.18
CA LEU A 34 3.82 2.94 18.03
C LEU A 34 4.77 2.22 18.98
N ARG A 35 5.91 1.73 18.50
CA ARG A 35 6.88 0.99 19.34
C ARG A 35 7.63 1.86 20.35
N ARG A 36 7.58 3.18 20.18
CA ARG A 36 8.26 4.16 21.06
C ARG A 36 7.29 4.85 22.02
N GLY A 37 5.99 4.69 21.81
CA GLY A 37 4.96 5.28 22.64
C GLY A 37 4.50 4.31 23.74
N VAL A 38 4.17 4.87 24.89
CA VAL A 38 3.37 4.21 25.92
C VAL A 38 2.06 4.97 25.96
N PHE A 39 0.93 4.26 25.79
CA PHE A 39 -0.40 4.86 25.73
C PHE A 39 -1.23 4.29 26.86
N HIS A 40 -1.79 5.15 27.70
CA HIS A 40 -2.57 4.79 28.87
C HIS A 40 -4.06 4.69 28.55
N SER A 41 -4.48 5.12 27.35
CA SER A 41 -5.86 5.05 26.90
C SER A 41 -5.98 4.98 25.36
N VAL A 42 -7.12 4.50 24.89
CA VAL A 42 -7.45 4.48 23.44
C VAL A 42 -7.49 5.91 22.85
N PRO A 43 -8.13 6.92 23.49
CA PRO A 43 -8.10 8.29 22.98
C PRO A 43 -6.68 8.84 22.80
N GLU A 44 -5.77 8.55 23.73
CA GLU A 44 -4.37 8.96 23.63
C GLU A 44 -3.66 8.31 22.42
N LEU A 45 -3.90 7.03 22.17
CA LEU A 45 -3.41 6.36 20.97
C LEU A 45 -3.96 7.00 19.68
N VAL A 46 -5.26 7.30 19.65
CA VAL A 46 -5.90 7.94 18.49
C VAL A 46 -5.30 9.31 18.21
N ALA A 47 -5.11 10.15 19.25
CA ALA A 47 -4.46 11.45 19.11
C ALA A 47 -3.03 11.28 18.57
N ALA A 48 -2.26 10.34 19.12
CA ALA A 48 -0.91 10.07 18.67
C ALA A 48 -0.80 9.62 17.21
N LEU A 49 -1.80 8.89 16.70
CA LEU A 49 -1.92 8.51 15.29
C LEU A 49 -2.28 9.70 14.41
N GLN A 50 -3.22 10.55 14.83
CA GLN A 50 -3.63 11.76 14.11
C GLN A 50 -2.46 12.74 13.98
N ASP A 51 -1.70 12.95 15.06
CA ASP A 51 -0.50 13.80 15.04
C ASP A 51 0.54 13.27 14.07
N TYR A 52 0.78 11.96 14.08
CA TYR A 52 1.71 11.33 13.16
C TYR A 52 1.29 11.51 11.70
N LEU A 53 -0.01 11.35 11.40
CA LEU A 53 -0.56 11.58 10.07
C LEU A 53 -0.39 13.05 9.63
N ALA A 54 -0.70 14.00 10.52
CA ALA A 54 -0.54 15.42 10.24
C ALA A 54 0.91 15.77 9.91
N GLN A 55 1.86 15.31 10.73
CA GLN A 55 3.29 15.51 10.50
C GLN A 55 3.79 14.85 9.22
N HIS A 56 3.38 13.60 8.96
CA HIS A 56 3.75 12.87 7.75
C HIS A 56 3.27 13.57 6.47
N ASN A 57 2.08 14.18 6.51
CA ASN A 57 1.47 14.87 5.37
C ASN A 57 2.03 16.28 5.13
N GLN A 58 2.69 16.91 6.10
CA GLN A 58 3.28 18.25 5.92
C GLN A 58 4.46 18.26 4.94
N ALA A 59 5.25 17.19 4.90
CA ALA A 59 6.37 17.04 3.98
C ALA A 59 6.44 15.57 3.51
N PRO A 60 5.53 15.15 2.60
CA PRO A 60 5.49 13.76 2.18
C PRO A 60 6.79 13.43 1.43
N ALA A 61 7.59 12.55 2.02
CA ALA A 61 8.78 12.06 1.35
C ALA A 61 8.34 11.25 0.12
N PRO A 62 8.81 11.58 -1.09
CA PRO A 62 8.49 10.79 -2.27
C PRO A 62 9.03 9.38 -2.08
N PHE A 63 8.15 8.38 -2.19
CA PHE A 63 8.57 6.99 -2.19
C PHE A 63 9.28 6.70 -3.52
N ILE A 64 10.61 6.66 -3.48
CA ILE A 64 11.40 6.32 -4.66
C ILE A 64 11.22 4.83 -4.94
N LEU A 65 10.66 4.53 -6.11
CA LEU A 65 10.59 3.17 -6.63
C LEU A 65 12.02 2.70 -6.94
N THR A 66 12.50 1.70 -6.20
CA THR A 66 13.83 1.11 -6.42
C THR A 66 13.84 0.07 -7.54
N ALA A 67 12.66 -0.45 -7.90
CA ALA A 67 12.53 -1.39 -9.00
C ALA A 67 12.57 -0.64 -10.34
N GLN A 68 13.47 -1.04 -11.24
CA GLN A 68 13.53 -0.47 -12.58
C GLN A 68 12.30 -0.90 -13.39
N ALA A 69 11.84 -0.03 -14.29
CA ALA A 69 10.71 -0.33 -15.17
C ALA A 69 10.91 -1.62 -15.97
N THR A 70 12.16 -1.91 -16.36
CA THR A 70 12.58 -3.14 -17.04
C THR A 70 12.33 -4.38 -16.20
N ASP A 71 12.67 -4.35 -14.91
CA ASP A 71 12.46 -5.47 -13.98
C ASP A 71 10.97 -5.76 -13.79
N ILE A 72 10.16 -4.71 -13.70
CA ILE A 72 8.70 -4.80 -13.59
C ILE A 72 8.13 -5.47 -14.86
N LEU A 73 8.53 -5.00 -16.05
CA LEU A 73 8.07 -5.55 -17.32
C LEU A 73 8.48 -7.01 -17.50
N MET A 74 9.70 -7.37 -17.10
CA MET A 74 10.18 -8.75 -17.15
C MET A 74 9.39 -9.66 -16.20
N LYS A 75 9.07 -9.17 -15.00
CA LYS A 75 8.21 -9.91 -14.05
C LYS A 75 6.80 -10.12 -14.61
N VAL A 76 6.22 -9.09 -15.24
CA VAL A 76 4.90 -9.18 -15.90
C VAL A 76 4.93 -10.18 -17.06
N LYS A 77 5.96 -10.17 -17.91
CA LYS A 77 6.13 -11.14 -19.01
C LYS A 77 6.19 -12.58 -18.48
N ARG A 78 6.98 -12.83 -17.44
CA ARG A 78 7.08 -14.16 -16.79
C ARG A 78 5.73 -14.61 -16.22
N ALA A 79 5.02 -13.72 -15.54
CA ALA A 79 3.70 -14.02 -14.98
C ALA A 79 2.68 -14.36 -16.08
N ARG A 80 2.62 -13.57 -17.16
CA ARG A 80 1.74 -13.84 -18.31
C ARG A 80 2.03 -15.19 -18.98
N LYS A 81 3.30 -15.60 -19.07
CA LYS A 81 3.67 -16.91 -19.64
C LYS A 81 3.16 -18.08 -18.80
N LYS A 82 3.02 -17.91 -17.48
CA LYS A 82 2.63 -18.97 -16.55
C LYS A 82 1.10 -19.03 -16.32
N LEU A 83 0.39 -17.95 -16.61
CA LEU A 83 -1.06 -17.89 -16.43
C LEU A 83 -1.78 -18.56 -17.61
N PRO A 84 -2.76 -19.44 -17.37
CA PRO A 84 -3.58 -20.01 -18.44
C PRO A 84 -4.39 -18.90 -19.14
N ALA A 85 -4.73 -19.13 -20.41
CA ALA A 85 -5.56 -18.20 -21.17
C ALA A 85 -6.86 -17.90 -20.40
N ARG A 86 -7.16 -16.60 -20.26
CA ARG A 86 -8.37 -16.14 -19.55
C ARG A 86 -9.60 -16.76 -20.23
N LYS A 87 -10.30 -17.66 -19.56
CA LYS A 87 -11.60 -18.17 -20.04
C LYS A 87 -12.55 -16.97 -20.14
N LYS A 88 -13.08 -16.73 -21.34
CA LYS A 88 -14.20 -15.79 -21.51
C LYS A 88 -15.40 -16.41 -20.77
N VAL A 89 -15.86 -15.73 -19.73
CA VAL A 89 -17.15 -16.04 -19.11
C VAL A 89 -18.21 -15.49 -20.08
N GLN A 90 -19.11 -16.36 -20.52
CA GLN A 90 -20.31 -15.97 -21.30
C GLN A 90 -21.25 -15.16 -20.41
#